data_AF-A0A6I3U4W1-F1
#
_entry.id   AF-A0A6I3U4W1-F1
#
_cell.length_a   1.000
_cell.length_b   1.000
_cell.length_c   1.000
_cell.angle_alpha   90.00
_cell.angle_beta   90.00
_cell.angle_gamma   90.00
#
_symmetry.space_group_name_H-M   'P 1'
#
loop_
_entity.id
_entity.type
_entity.pdbx_description
1 polymer ?
#
loop_
_entity_poly.entity_id
_entity_poly.type
_entity_poly.pdbx_seq_one_letter_code
_entity_poly.pdbx_strand_id
1 'polypeptide(L)'
;MTSYNKKIVRTSSYIEIWEYEKPIFSKGKSILDTDTKSKEKSQRRTFDELTPEEQEPRLERMKKTRLEAKWNLLRLVDCNYNDNTSFLTLTTKENISD
;
A
#
# COMPACT_ATOMS: atom_id res chain seq x y z
N MET A 1 -25.33 6.41 -5.16
CA MET A 1 -24.03 5.73 -5.31
C MET A 1 -22.96 6.72 -4.87
N THR A 2 -22.38 6.55 -3.68
CA THR A 2 -21.37 7.46 -3.13
C THR A 2 -20.02 7.19 -3.79
N SER A 3 -19.48 8.18 -4.50
CA SER A 3 -18.09 8.18 -4.97
C SER A 3 -17.25 9.04 -4.05
N TYR A 4 -15.99 8.65 -3.85
CA TYR A 4 -15.01 9.46 -3.14
C TYR A 4 -13.70 9.50 -3.93
N ASN A 5 -13.08 10.67 -3.96
CA ASN A 5 -11.77 10.91 -4.57
C ASN A 5 -10.67 11.09 -3.51
N LYS A 6 -11.06 11.29 -2.24
CA LYS A 6 -10.13 11.44 -1.12
C LYS A 6 -10.49 10.48 0.00
N LYS A 7 -9.48 9.82 0.57
CA LYS A 7 -9.61 9.03 1.81
C LYS A 7 -8.74 9.70 2.87
N ILE A 8 -9.36 10.06 3.99
CA ILE A 8 -8.67 10.69 5.12
C ILE A 8 -8.59 9.66 6.25
N VAL A 9 -7.38 9.36 6.71
CA VAL A 9 -7.13 8.54 7.90
C VAL A 9 -6.56 9.48 8.96
N ARG A 10 -7.26 9.58 10.09
CA ARG A 10 -6.89 10.46 11.19
C ARG A 10 -6.40 9.62 12.36
N THR A 11 -5.13 9.78 12.71
CA THR A 11 -4.54 9.20 13.92
C THR A 11 -4.32 10.33 14.94
N SER A 12 -3.99 9.99 16.19
CA SER A 12 -3.65 10.97 17.24
C SER A 12 -2.43 11.82 16.86
N SER A 13 -1.47 11.22 16.14
CA SER A 13 -0.16 11.80 15.79
C SER A 13 -0.11 12.47 14.41
N TYR A 14 -0.92 12.03 13.43
CA TYR A 14 -0.88 12.58 12.08
C TYR A 14 -2.20 12.42 11.29
N ILE A 15 -2.29 13.14 10.17
CA ILE A 15 -3.40 13.04 9.22
C ILE A 15 -2.87 12.55 7.88
N GLU A 16 -3.33 11.39 7.44
CA GLU A 16 -3.05 10.84 6.12
C GLU A 16 -4.17 11.20 5.14
N ILE A 17 -3.84 11.95 4.08
CA ILE A 17 -4.78 12.29 3.01
C ILE A 17 -4.35 11.54 1.75
N TRP A 18 -5.20 10.63 1.31
CA TRP A 18 -5.01 9.87 0.07
C TRP A 18 -5.89 10.50 -1.00
N GLU A 19 -5.27 11.11 -2.01
CA GLU A 19 -5.97 11.67 -3.18
C GLU A 19 -5.84 10.71 -4.36
N TYR A 20 -6.97 10.32 -4.94
CA TYR A 20 -7.03 9.41 -6.08
C TYR A 20 -7.36 10.20 -7.35
N GLU A 21 -6.63 9.94 -8.43
CA GLU A 21 -6.89 10.56 -9.74
C GLU A 21 -8.28 10.20 -10.30
N LYS A 22 -8.74 8.98 -10.04
CA LYS A 22 -10.06 8.49 -10.45
C LYS A 22 -10.95 8.30 -9.22
N PRO A 23 -12.22 8.73 -9.26
CA PRO A 23 -13.14 8.55 -8.14
C PRO A 23 -13.39 7.06 -7.88
N ILE A 24 -13.27 6.66 -6.62
CA ILE A 24 -13.56 5.30 -6.16
C ILE A 24 -15.05 5.21 -5.87
N PHE A 25 -15.74 4.28 -6.51
CA PHE A 25 -17.16 4.02 -6.28
C PHE A 25 -17.32 2.97 -5.17
N SER A 26 -17.99 3.32 -4.06
CA SER A 26 -18.36 2.32 -3.05
C SER A 26 -19.43 1.41 -3.65
N LYS A 27 -19.09 0.15 -3.93
CA LYS A 27 -19.94 -0.77 -4.71
C LYS A 27 -21.30 -1.02 -4.03
N GLY A 28 -22.37 -0.52 -4.63
CA GLY A 28 -23.38 -1.43 -5.18
C GLY A 28 -22.80 -2.02 -6.48
N LYS A 29 -22.98 -3.32 -6.71
CA LYS A 29 -22.36 -4.08 -7.83
C LYS A 29 -22.52 -3.42 -9.21
N SER A 30 -21.62 -3.85 -10.12
CA SER A 30 -21.51 -3.58 -11.57
C SER A 30 -20.51 -2.44 -11.87
N ILE A 31 -19.56 -2.51 -12.83
CA ILE A 31 -19.47 -3.14 -14.15
C ILE A 31 -17.96 -3.32 -14.49
N LEU A 32 -17.60 -4.50 -15.00
CA LEU A 32 -16.45 -4.81 -15.88
C LEU A 32 -15.02 -4.44 -15.42
N ASP A 33 -14.38 -5.33 -14.66
CA ASP A 33 -12.93 -5.56 -14.78
C ASP A 33 -12.68 -6.55 -15.96
N THR A 34 -13.20 -6.24 -17.15
CA THR A 34 -12.78 -6.93 -18.39
C THR A 34 -11.57 -6.23 -18.94
N ASP A 35 -10.42 -6.48 -18.34
CA ASP A 35 -9.12 -6.44 -19.02
C ASP A 35 -8.07 -7.16 -18.15
N THR A 36 -8.42 -8.37 -17.70
CA THR A 36 -7.40 -9.38 -17.39
C THR A 36 -6.86 -9.92 -18.72
N LYS A 37 -6.23 -9.05 -19.52
CA LYS A 37 -5.30 -9.52 -20.54
C LYS A 37 -4.22 -10.27 -19.79
N SER A 38 -4.26 -11.59 -19.91
CA SER A 38 -3.26 -12.52 -19.45
C SER A 38 -1.90 -12.02 -19.94
N LYS A 39 -1.19 -11.27 -19.09
CA LYS A 39 0.21 -10.96 -19.33
C LYS A 39 0.91 -12.29 -19.30
N GLU A 40 1.34 -12.75 -20.47
CA GLU A 40 2.28 -13.85 -20.61
C GLU A 40 3.37 -13.67 -19.56
N LYS A 41 3.71 -14.76 -18.86
CA LYS A 41 4.71 -14.75 -17.80
C LYS A 41 6.07 -14.42 -18.41
N SER A 42 6.34 -13.13 -18.59
CA SER A 42 7.64 -12.61 -18.98
C SER A 42 8.67 -13.14 -17.99
N GLN A 43 9.72 -13.77 -18.52
CA GLN A 43 10.84 -14.19 -17.71
C GLN A 43 11.36 -12.98 -16.92
N ARG A 44 11.58 -13.17 -15.61
CA ARG A 44 12.08 -12.12 -14.73
C ARG A 44 13.46 -11.67 -15.23
N ARG A 45 13.51 -10.52 -15.91
CA ARG A 45 14.77 -9.86 -16.29
C ARG A 45 15.36 -9.10 -15.11
N THR A 46 16.68 -9.12 -15.04
CA THR A 46 17.47 -8.42 -14.04
C THR A 46 17.42 -6.90 -14.29
N PHE A 47 17.67 -6.07 -13.28
CA PHE A 47 17.55 -4.61 -13.43
C PHE A 47 18.53 -4.05 -14.48
N ASP A 48 19.73 -4.62 -14.54
CA ASP A 48 20.82 -4.16 -15.40
C ASP A 48 20.64 -4.53 -16.88
N GLU A 49 19.76 -5.48 -17.19
CA GLU A 49 19.46 -5.94 -18.56
C GLU A 49 18.39 -5.08 -19.25
N LEU A 50 17.86 -4.09 -18.54
CA LEU A 50 16.69 -3.33 -18.93
C LEU A 50 17.10 -1.99 -19.55
N THR A 51 16.43 -1.53 -20.60
CA THR A 51 16.67 -0.19 -21.18
C THR A 51 16.36 0.91 -20.15
N PRO A 52 17.02 2.07 -20.23
CA PRO A 52 16.83 3.16 -19.27
C PRO A 52 15.36 3.60 -19.15
N GLU A 53 14.62 3.60 -20.27
CA GLU A 53 13.17 3.92 -20.31
C GLU A 53 12.31 2.92 -19.52
N GLU A 54 12.71 1.66 -19.43
CA GLU A 54 12.01 0.62 -18.67
C GLU A 54 12.50 0.54 -17.21
N GLN A 55 13.70 1.05 -16.92
CA GLN A 55 14.26 1.13 -15.56
C GLN A 55 13.56 2.20 -14.71
N GLU A 56 13.21 3.35 -15.29
CA GLU A 56 12.49 4.42 -14.59
C GLU A 56 11.18 3.96 -13.93
N PRO A 57 10.22 3.32 -14.65
CA PRO A 57 8.98 2.86 -14.03
C PRO A 57 9.24 1.75 -12.99
N ARG A 58 10.34 1.00 -13.11
CA ARG A 58 10.75 0.02 -12.09
C ARG A 58 11.26 0.70 -10.82
N LEU A 59 12.06 1.76 -10.95
CA LEU A 59 12.50 2.59 -9.82
C LEU A 59 11.32 3.26 -9.12
N GLU A 60 10.36 3.80 -9.87
CA GLU A 60 9.14 4.38 -9.30
C GLU A 60 8.33 3.36 -8.51
N ARG A 61 8.16 2.14 -9.05
CA ARG A 61 7.51 1.04 -8.30
C ARG A 61 8.27 0.71 -7.02
N MET A 62 9.60 0.61 -7.06
CA MET A 62 10.41 0.35 -5.87
C MET A 62 10.31 1.46 -4.82
N LYS A 63 10.32 2.73 -5.25
CA LYS A 63 10.12 3.89 -4.36
C LYS A 63 8.73 3.81 -3.71
N LYS A 64 7.69 3.52 -4.49
CA LYS A 64 6.32 3.36 -3.99
C LYS A 64 6.21 2.24 -2.97
N THR A 65 6.75 1.06 -3.26
CA THR A 65 6.73 -0.09 -2.33
C THR A 65 7.45 0.24 -1.01
N ARG A 66 8.61 0.92 -1.07
CA ARG A 66 9.32 1.34 0.16
C ARG A 66 8.52 2.37 0.97
N LEU A 67 7.87 3.31 0.31
CA LEU A 67 7.03 4.32 0.95
C LEU A 67 5.79 3.68 1.61
N GLU A 68 5.13 2.75 0.92
CA GLU A 68 4.03 1.96 1.48
C GLU A 68 4.45 1.14 2.70
N ALA A 69 5.62 0.49 2.65
CA ALA A 69 6.16 -0.25 3.79
C ALA A 69 6.42 0.66 5.01
N LYS A 70 6.94 1.88 4.79
CA LYS A 70 7.13 2.87 5.85
C LYS A 70 5.80 3.27 6.50
N TRP A 71 4.77 3.56 5.71
CA TRP A 71 3.45 3.92 6.25
C TRP A 71 2.80 2.75 7.00
N ASN A 72 2.93 1.53 6.50
CA ASN A 72 2.42 0.35 7.20
C ASN A 72 3.11 0.15 8.56
N LEU A 73 4.42 0.37 8.63
CA LEU A 73 5.16 0.32 9.90
C LEU A 73 4.68 1.40 10.86
N LEU A 74 4.52 2.65 10.41
CA LEU A 74 4.02 3.74 11.25
C LEU A 74 2.63 3.44 11.81
N ARG A 75 1.71 2.94 10.97
CA ARG A 75 0.36 2.53 11.44
C ARG A 75 0.43 1.39 12.45
N LEU A 76 1.32 0.41 12.25
CA LEU A 76 1.51 -0.66 13.21
C LEU A 76 2.04 -0.14 14.54
N VAL A 77 2.98 0.80 14.51
CA VAL A 77 3.50 1.44 15.72
C VAL A 77 2.36 2.16 16.45
N ASP A 78 1.60 3.02 15.75
CA ASP A 78 0.51 3.77 16.36
C ASP A 78 -0.60 2.87 16.92
N CYS A 79 -0.96 1.78 16.23
CA CYS A 79 -1.96 0.83 16.73
C CYS A 79 -1.49 0.07 17.98
N ASN A 80 -0.19 -0.15 18.15
CA ASN A 80 0.38 -0.89 19.28
C ASN A 80 0.97 0.04 20.36
N TYR A 81 0.96 1.35 20.14
CA TYR A 81 1.48 2.32 21.08
C TYR A 81 0.49 2.52 22.23
N ASN A 82 0.99 2.47 23.46
CA ASN A 82 0.20 2.65 24.67
C ASN A 82 0.85 3.74 25.53
N ASP A 83 0.11 4.81 25.83
CA ASP A 83 0.61 5.97 26.58
C ASP A 83 1.08 5.63 28.00
N ASN A 84 0.66 4.49 28.55
CA ASN A 84 1.06 4.03 29.89
C ASN A 84 2.43 3.34 29.91
N THR A 85 3.01 3.00 28.75
CA THR A 85 4.24 2.22 28.67
C THR A 85 5.16 2.73 27.57
N SER A 86 6.43 2.97 27.91
CA SER A 86 7.46 3.39 26.94
C SER A 86 7.91 2.27 25.99
N PHE A 87 7.32 1.07 26.08
CA PHE A 87 7.67 -0.09 25.27
C PHE A 87 6.64 -0.31 24.16
N LEU A 88 7.12 -0.60 22.95
CA LEU A 88 6.29 -0.98 21.81
C LEU A 88 6.27 -2.51 21.70
N THR A 89 5.09 -3.11 21.79
CA THR A 89 4.93 -4.56 21.62
C THR A 89 4.58 -4.87 20.18
N LEU A 90 5.47 -5.59 19.47
CA LEU A 90 5.22 -6.11 18.13
C LEU A 90 5.06 -7.63 18.21
N THR A 91 3.84 -8.13 18.03
CA THR A 91 3.58 -9.57 17.94
C THR A 91 3.75 -10.03 16.49
N THR A 92 4.67 -10.96 16.25
CA THR A 92 4.78 -11.65 14.97
C THR A 92 3.79 -12.80 14.92
N LYS A 93 3.26 -13.09 13.73
CA LYS A 93 2.29 -14.18 13.51
C LYS A 93 2.81 -15.55 13.97
N GLU A 94 4.13 -15.74 13.95
CA GLU A 94 4.79 -16.99 14.37
C GLU A 94 4.82 -17.18 15.89
N ASN A 95 4.54 -16.14 16.68
CA ASN A 95 4.68 -16.16 18.14
C ASN A 95 3.34 -16.21 18.90
N ILE A 96 2.26 -16.60 18.21
CA ILE A 96 0.96 -16.85 18.85
C ILE A 96 1.03 -18.25 19.46
N SER A 97 1.20 -18.32 20.77
CA SER A 97 1.02 -19.55 21.56
C SER A 97 -0.36 -19.49 22.21
N ASP A 98 -1.16 -20.55 22.02
CA ASP A 98 -2.46 -20.78 22.67
C ASP A 98 -2.30 -20.99 24.19
#